data_AF-A0A2A4YNA2-F1
#
_entry.id   AF-A0A2A4YNA2-F1
#
_cell.length_a   1.000
_cell.length_b   1.000
_cell.length_c   1.000
_cell.angle_alpha   90.00
_cell.angle_beta   90.00
_cell.angle_gamma   90.00
#
_symmetry.space_group_name_H-M   'P 1'
#
loop_
_entity.id
_entity.type
_entity.pdbx_description
1 polymer ?
#
loop_
_entity_poly.entity_id
_entity_poly.type
_entity_poly.pdbx_seq_one_letter_code
_entity_poly.pdbx_strand_id
1 'polypeptide(L)'
;MLVNVLRVSVFTALLALGSACADEAFSIKGPNERIITHKQSNYSSKEGWKEDLDGLNEEIDKLVNQRNLYLAKATRLQNQGDRLQFENNNLIDARRAWQQAQINREIATRIQEEIDALEDRRQKVLQKHGVSDYSKEEVNS
;
A
#
# COMPACT_ATOMS: atom_id res chain seq x y z
N MET A 1 32.74 10.62 -55.72
CA MET A 1 34.01 11.27 -55.36
C MET A 1 33.78 12.01 -54.05
N LEU A 2 34.62 11.71 -53.05
CA LEU A 2 34.48 12.12 -51.66
C LEU A 2 34.76 13.63 -51.47
N VAL A 3 33.99 14.27 -50.59
CA VAL A 3 34.28 15.58 -50.00
C VAL A 3 34.46 15.31 -48.50
N ASN A 4 35.67 15.13 -47.96
CA ASN A 4 36.73 16.09 -47.66
C ASN A 4 36.57 16.77 -46.28
N VAL A 5 37.70 16.82 -45.56
CA VAL A 5 38.07 17.69 -44.42
C VAL A 5 37.77 17.21 -42.98
N LEU A 6 38.79 16.57 -42.42
CA LEU A 6 39.17 16.55 -41.00
C LEU A 6 39.16 17.97 -40.39
N ARG A 7 38.53 18.16 -39.22
CA ARG A 7 38.98 19.17 -38.23
C ARG A 7 38.83 18.63 -36.81
N VAL A 8 39.97 18.36 -36.21
CA VAL A 8 40.16 18.18 -34.77
C VAL A 8 40.16 19.57 -34.12
N SER A 9 39.30 19.79 -33.14
CA SER A 9 39.46 20.89 -32.19
C SER A 9 39.15 20.41 -30.78
N VAL A 10 40.22 20.38 -30.00
CA VAL A 10 40.27 20.24 -28.55
C VAL A 10 39.61 21.47 -27.92
N PHE A 11 38.67 21.28 -26.99
CA PHE A 11 38.27 22.31 -26.03
C PHE A 11 38.21 21.70 -24.62
N THR A 12 39.33 21.88 -23.93
CA THR A 12 39.47 22.45 -22.59
C THR A 12 38.32 22.25 -21.58
N ALA A 13 38.66 21.54 -20.51
CA ALA A 13 37.92 21.46 -19.25
C ALA A 13 37.64 22.83 -18.63
N LEU A 14 36.47 22.99 -17.98
CA LEU A 14 36.35 23.90 -16.84
C LEU A 14 35.09 23.65 -15.96
N LEU A 15 35.38 23.34 -14.69
CA LEU A 15 34.68 23.77 -13.45
C LEU A 15 33.23 23.36 -13.16
N ALA A 16 33.17 22.39 -12.24
CA ALA A 16 32.37 22.33 -11.02
C ALA A 16 31.43 23.52 -10.69
N LEU A 17 30.15 23.18 -10.54
CA LEU A 17 29.17 23.72 -9.59
C LEU A 17 28.25 22.51 -9.30
N GLY A 18 28.30 21.86 -8.14
CA GLY A 18 27.79 22.45 -6.91
C GLY A 18 26.33 22.07 -6.75
N SER A 19 26.06 20.81 -6.35
CA SER A 19 24.89 20.50 -5.53
C SER A 19 25.14 19.18 -4.81
N ALA A 20 25.76 19.30 -3.63
CA ALA A 20 25.68 18.28 -2.61
C ALA A 20 24.22 18.25 -2.13
N CYS A 21 23.39 17.44 -2.77
CA CYS A 21 22.11 17.06 -2.18
C CYS A 21 22.46 15.98 -1.15
N ALA A 22 22.63 16.43 0.09
CA ALA A 22 22.69 15.53 1.23
C ALA A 22 21.35 14.78 1.28
N ASP A 23 21.35 13.53 0.83
CA ASP A 23 20.33 12.55 1.18
C ASP A 23 20.49 12.27 2.68
N GLU A 24 19.92 13.15 3.50
CA GLU A 24 19.55 12.78 4.86
C GLU A 24 18.40 11.79 4.74
N ALA A 25 18.76 10.51 4.70
CA ALA A 25 17.86 9.39 4.93
C ALA A 25 17.25 9.55 6.33
N PHE A 26 16.18 10.33 6.42
CA PHE A 26 15.37 10.49 7.61
C PHE A 26 14.66 9.16 7.85
N SER A 27 15.28 8.33 8.70
CA SER A 27 14.73 7.10 9.23
C SER A 27 13.49 7.43 10.06
N ILE A 28 12.34 7.49 9.40
CA ILE A 28 11.05 7.44 10.08
C ILE A 28 10.87 5.99 10.50
N LYS A 29 11.33 5.67 11.72
CA LYS A 29 10.83 4.51 12.47
C LYS A 29 9.32 4.67 12.58
N GLY A 30 8.59 4.04 11.66
CA GLY A 30 7.15 3.90 11.72
C GLY A 30 6.76 3.25 13.06
N PRO A 31 5.73 3.76 13.75
CA PRO A 31 5.34 3.21 15.03
C PRO A 31 4.62 1.86 14.83
N ASN A 32 5.16 0.85 15.50
CA ASN A 32 4.45 -0.33 15.98
C ASN A 32 4.04 -1.36 14.92
N GLU A 33 5.04 -2.11 14.43
CA GLU A 33 4.82 -3.49 13.98
C GLU A 33 4.34 -4.31 15.20
N ARG A 34 3.02 -4.34 15.43
CA ARG A 34 2.45 -5.50 16.10
C ARG A 34 2.59 -6.65 15.14
N ILE A 35 3.62 -7.47 15.37
CA ILE A 35 3.76 -8.78 14.76
C ILE A 35 2.46 -9.54 15.07
N ILE A 36 1.58 -9.66 14.07
CA ILE A 36 0.41 -10.52 14.14
C ILE A 36 0.98 -11.94 14.12
N THR A 37 1.10 -12.53 15.29
CA THR A 37 1.54 -13.92 15.43
C THR A 37 0.41 -14.81 14.91
N HIS A 38 0.54 -15.29 13.68
CA HIS A 38 -0.35 -16.30 13.13
C HIS A 38 -0.22 -17.57 13.97
N LYS A 39 -1.16 -17.78 14.90
CA LYS A 39 -1.33 -19.07 15.57
C LYS A 39 -1.76 -20.08 14.52
N GLN A 40 -0.84 -20.95 14.10
CA GLN A 40 -1.16 -22.14 13.34
C GLN A 40 -2.00 -23.07 14.23
N SER A 41 -3.31 -23.06 14.03
CA SER A 41 -4.21 -24.02 14.65
C SER A 41 -4.22 -25.30 13.81
N ASN A 42 -3.88 -26.41 14.47
CA ASN A 42 -3.80 -27.74 13.89
C ASN A 42 -5.19 -28.39 14.02
N TYR A 43 -5.97 -28.45 12.94
CA TYR A 43 -7.32 -29.02 12.95
C TYR A 43 -7.41 -30.35 12.19
N SER A 44 -7.87 -31.37 12.91
CA SER A 44 -8.09 -32.74 12.48
C SER A 44 -9.59 -33.04 12.44
N SER A 45 -10.02 -33.79 11.42
CA SER A 45 -11.35 -34.36 11.15
C SER A 45 -12.29 -33.58 10.22
N LYS A 46 -13.30 -34.31 9.70
CA LYS A 46 -14.12 -34.09 8.49
C LYS A 46 -14.88 -32.74 8.39
N GLU A 47 -14.88 -31.96 9.46
CA GLU A 47 -15.55 -30.64 9.59
C GLU A 47 -14.55 -29.48 9.80
N GLY A 48 -13.28 -29.76 10.06
CA GLY A 48 -12.28 -28.73 10.38
C GLY A 48 -12.03 -27.71 9.27
N TRP A 49 -12.32 -28.06 8.01
CA TRP A 49 -12.20 -27.12 6.90
C TRP A 49 -13.26 -26.01 6.93
N LYS A 50 -14.43 -26.26 7.55
CA LYS A 50 -15.46 -25.24 7.75
C LYS A 50 -15.06 -24.29 8.87
N GLU A 51 -14.52 -24.80 9.96
CA GLU A 51 -13.96 -23.99 11.05
C GLU A 51 -12.79 -23.13 10.54
N ASP A 52 -11.92 -23.69 9.69
CA ASP A 52 -10.87 -22.94 9.00
C ASP A 52 -11.45 -21.86 8.09
N LEU A 53 -12.55 -22.14 7.38
CA LEU A 53 -13.22 -21.16 6.52
C LEU A 53 -13.83 -20.01 7.34
N ASP A 54 -14.50 -20.33 8.45
CA ASP A 54 -15.08 -19.34 9.34
C ASP A 54 -14.00 -18.46 9.97
N GLY A 55 -12.87 -19.06 10.36
CA GLY A 55 -11.69 -18.34 10.82
C GLY A 55 -11.14 -17.37 9.77
N LEU A 56 -11.06 -17.80 8.50
CA LEU A 56 -10.63 -16.94 7.39
C LEU A 56 -11.63 -15.79 7.14
N ASN A 57 -12.93 -16.08 7.16
CA ASN A 57 -13.98 -15.06 6.97
C ASN A 57 -13.91 -14.01 8.09
N GLU A 58 -13.77 -14.43 9.34
CA GLU A 58 -13.60 -13.51 10.46
C GLU A 58 -12.35 -12.64 10.34
N GLU A 59 -11.24 -13.20 9.88
CA GLU A 59 -9.98 -12.48 9.69
C GLU A 59 -10.11 -11.45 8.56
N ILE A 60 -10.72 -11.83 7.44
CA ILE A 60 -11.06 -10.93 6.33
C ILE A 60 -11.94 -9.79 6.82
N ASP A 61 -13.02 -10.06 7.56
CA ASP A 61 -13.92 -9.03 8.08
C ASP A 61 -13.20 -8.06 9.02
N LYS A 62 -12.31 -8.55 9.87
CA LYS A 62 -11.49 -7.72 10.76
C LYS A 62 -10.58 -6.79 9.94
N LEU A 63 -9.91 -7.30 8.92
CA LEU A 63 -9.03 -6.52 8.06
C LEU A 63 -9.81 -5.50 7.20
N VAL A 64 -10.97 -5.88 6.66
CA VAL A 64 -11.86 -4.96 5.92
C VAL A 64 -12.25 -3.77 6.80
N ASN A 65 -12.63 -4.03 8.05
CA ASN A 65 -12.93 -2.97 9.01
C ASN A 65 -11.72 -2.07 9.28
N GLN A 66 -10.53 -2.63 9.47
CA GLN A 66 -9.30 -1.86 9.67
C GLN A 66 -8.96 -1.01 8.45
N ARG A 67 -8.99 -1.58 7.25
CA ARG A 67 -8.78 -0.87 5.97
C ARG A 67 -9.71 0.33 5.87
N ASN A 68 -11.00 0.13 6.11
CA ASN A 68 -12.01 1.18 6.02
C ASN A 68 -11.76 2.31 7.04
N LEU A 69 -11.29 1.98 8.26
CA LEU A 69 -10.88 2.98 9.25
C LEU A 69 -9.70 3.83 8.78
N TYR A 70 -8.68 3.21 8.18
CA TYR A 70 -7.52 3.94 7.63
C TYR A 70 -7.90 4.82 6.43
N LEU A 71 -8.77 4.34 5.54
CA LEU A 71 -9.30 5.14 4.42
C LEU A 71 -10.13 6.34 4.90
N ALA A 72 -10.98 6.14 5.91
CA ALA A 72 -11.74 7.21 6.53
C ALA A 72 -10.81 8.25 7.17
N LYS A 73 -9.76 7.81 7.86
CA LYS A 73 -8.76 8.70 8.44
C LYS A 73 -7.97 9.47 7.39
N ALA A 74 -7.56 8.81 6.30
CA ALA A 74 -6.90 9.45 5.17
C ALA A 74 -7.77 10.55 4.56
N THR A 75 -9.07 10.28 4.37
CA THR A 75 -10.04 11.25 3.84
C THR A 75 -10.18 12.46 4.76
N ARG A 76 -10.28 12.24 6.08
CA ARG A 76 -10.34 13.35 7.06
C ARG A 76 -9.10 14.23 7.01
N LEU A 77 -7.92 13.63 6.92
CA LEU A 77 -6.63 14.33 6.83
C LEU A 77 -6.47 15.08 5.51
N GLN A 78 -6.95 14.51 4.39
CA GLN A 78 -7.00 15.19 3.10
C GLN A 78 -7.82 16.48 3.21
N ASN A 79 -9.06 16.35 3.69
CA ASN A 79 -9.97 17.49 3.87
C ASN A 79 -9.40 18.54 4.84
N GLN A 80 -8.66 18.10 5.87
CA GLN A 80 -7.96 19.01 6.77
C GLN A 80 -6.84 19.77 6.05
N GLY A 81 -6.03 19.09 5.24
CA GLY A 81 -4.98 19.74 4.46
C GLY A 81 -5.54 20.74 3.47
N ASP A 82 -6.62 20.38 2.79
CA ASP A 82 -7.29 21.25 1.82
C ASP A 82 -7.82 22.54 2.50
N ARG A 83 -8.47 22.40 3.67
CA ARG A 83 -8.87 23.56 4.49
C ARG A 83 -7.69 24.42 4.91
N LEU A 84 -6.60 23.81 5.39
CA LEU A 84 -5.41 24.55 5.80
C LEU A 84 -4.77 25.33 4.64
N GLN A 85 -4.77 24.77 3.43
CA GLN A 85 -4.28 25.43 2.23
C GLN A 85 -5.17 26.61 1.83
N PHE A 86 -6.48 26.38 1.69
CA PHE A 86 -7.37 27.33 1.04
C PHE A 86 -8.05 28.33 1.98
N GLU A 87 -8.27 27.96 3.25
CA GLU A 87 -8.93 28.83 4.23
C GLU A 87 -7.90 29.58 5.09
N ASN A 88 -6.83 28.90 5.50
CA ASN A 88 -5.89 29.43 6.49
C ASN A 88 -4.55 29.89 5.89
N ASN A 89 -4.31 29.68 4.59
CA ASN A 89 -3.02 29.90 3.91
C ASN A 89 -1.83 29.25 4.64
N ASN A 90 -2.07 28.19 5.41
CA ASN A 90 -1.05 27.47 6.16
C ASN A 90 -0.57 26.25 5.37
N LEU A 91 0.32 26.51 4.41
CA LEU A 91 0.84 25.49 3.49
C LEU A 91 1.71 24.43 4.17
N ILE A 92 2.38 24.76 5.28
CA ILE A 92 3.25 23.82 5.98
C ILE A 92 2.41 22.73 6.64
N ASP A 93 1.38 23.13 7.40
CA ASP A 93 0.52 22.16 8.07
C ASP A 93 -0.40 21.44 7.09
N ALA A 94 -0.80 22.09 5.99
CA ALA A 94 -1.50 21.43 4.89
C ALA A 94 -0.69 20.25 4.31
N ARG A 95 0.60 20.49 4.00
CA ARG A 95 1.51 19.45 3.52
C ARG A 95 1.66 18.30 4.51
N ARG A 96 1.81 18.60 5.80
CA ARG A 96 1.88 17.57 6.85
C ARG A 96 0.60 16.73 6.89
N ALA A 97 -0.57 17.37 6.80
CA ALA A 97 -1.85 16.67 6.79
C ALA A 97 -1.97 15.74 5.57
N TRP A 98 -1.59 16.18 4.37
CA TRP A 98 -1.60 15.34 3.18
C TRP A 98 -0.59 14.20 3.24
N GLN A 99 0.61 14.42 3.79
CA GLN A 99 1.58 13.35 4.02
C GLN A 99 1.01 12.28 4.95
N GLN A 100 0.35 12.68 6.03
CA GLN A 100 -0.33 11.74 6.91
C GLN A 100 -1.48 11.03 6.19
N ALA A 101 -2.25 11.73 5.37
CA ALA A 101 -3.30 11.11 4.56
C ALA A 101 -2.72 10.00 3.65
N GLN A 102 -1.60 10.29 2.99
CA GLN A 102 -0.90 9.34 2.11
C GLN A 102 -0.41 8.10 2.87
N ILE A 103 0.22 8.28 4.04
CA ILE A 103 0.64 7.16 4.90
C ILE A 103 -0.56 6.25 5.27
N ASN A 104 -1.71 6.84 5.59
CA ASN A 104 -2.90 6.06 5.93
C ASN A 104 -3.47 5.32 4.69
N ARG A 105 -3.34 5.88 3.48
CA ARG A 105 -3.69 5.17 2.23
C ARG A 105 -2.76 3.99 1.99
N GLU A 106 -1.46 4.16 2.18
CA GLU A 106 -0.48 3.09 2.02
C GLU A 106 -0.71 1.94 3.01
N ILE A 107 -1.06 2.25 4.26
CA ILE A 107 -1.45 1.23 5.24
C ILE A 107 -2.71 0.49 4.76
N ALA A 108 -3.72 1.21 4.28
CA ALA A 108 -4.93 0.58 3.74
C ALA A 108 -4.64 -0.31 2.53
N THR A 109 -3.70 0.07 1.67
CA THR A 109 -3.24 -0.76 0.54
C THR A 109 -2.59 -2.06 1.03
N ARG A 110 -1.70 -2.01 2.02
CA ARG A 110 -1.09 -3.24 2.57
C ARG A 110 -2.13 -4.18 3.19
N ILE A 111 -3.11 -3.61 3.90
CA ILE A 111 -4.22 -4.40 4.44
C ILE A 111 -5.06 -5.02 3.31
N GLN A 112 -5.23 -4.33 2.18
CA GLN A 112 -5.90 -4.90 1.00
C GLN A 112 -5.12 -6.09 0.44
N GLU A 113 -3.81 -5.99 0.33
CA GLU A 113 -2.96 -7.12 -0.12
C GLU A 113 -3.09 -8.33 0.80
N GLU A 114 -3.20 -8.11 2.12
CA GLU A 114 -3.47 -9.18 3.10
C GLU A 114 -4.87 -9.79 2.92
N ILE A 115 -5.90 -8.96 2.70
CA ILE A 115 -7.26 -9.43 2.40
C ILE A 115 -7.25 -10.30 1.14
N ASP A 116 -6.62 -9.84 0.06
CA ASP A 116 -6.55 -10.56 -1.21
C ASP A 116 -5.87 -11.94 -1.03
N ALA A 117 -4.79 -12.00 -0.23
CA ALA A 117 -4.11 -13.26 0.08
C ALA A 117 -4.98 -14.23 0.89
N LEU A 118 -5.79 -13.72 1.84
CA LEU A 118 -6.73 -14.54 2.61
C LEU A 118 -7.92 -14.99 1.78
N GLU A 119 -8.43 -14.15 0.89
CA GLU A 119 -9.49 -14.49 -0.07
C GLU A 119 -9.03 -15.60 -1.03
N ASP A 120 -7.79 -15.50 -1.54
CA ASP A 120 -7.16 -16.56 -2.33
C ASP A 120 -7.06 -17.88 -1.56
N ARG A 121 -6.68 -17.82 -0.27
CA ARG A 121 -6.60 -19.01 0.59
C ARG A 121 -7.98 -19.60 0.83
N ARG A 122 -8.97 -18.77 1.13
CA ARG A 122 -10.39 -19.15 1.29
C ARG A 122 -10.90 -19.84 0.03
N GLN A 123 -10.62 -19.28 -1.15
CA GLN A 123 -11.02 -19.87 -2.42
C GLN A 123 -10.38 -21.25 -2.65
N LYS A 124 -9.10 -21.41 -2.32
CA LYS A 124 -8.41 -22.72 -2.41
C LYS A 124 -9.02 -23.77 -1.49
N VAL A 125 -9.42 -23.39 -0.26
CA VAL A 125 -10.12 -24.29 0.67
C VAL A 125 -11.46 -24.71 0.06
N LEU A 126 -12.25 -23.75 -0.43
CA LEU A 126 -13.56 -24.03 -1.04
C LEU A 126 -13.46 -24.96 -2.26
N GLN A 127 -12.52 -24.69 -3.17
CA GLN A 127 -12.27 -25.55 -4.34
C GLN A 127 -11.86 -26.97 -3.95
N LYS A 128 -10.98 -27.13 -2.95
CA LYS A 128 -10.52 -28.44 -2.47
C LYS A 128 -11.67 -29.30 -1.94
N HIS A 129 -12.70 -28.66 -1.37
CA HIS A 129 -13.85 -29.33 -0.78
C HIS A 129 -15.07 -29.38 -1.73
N GLY A 130 -14.89 -29.01 -3.00
CA GLY A 130 -15.95 -29.07 -4.02
C GLY A 130 -17.08 -28.06 -3.78
N VAL A 131 -16.84 -27.06 -2.93
CA VAL A 131 -17.77 -25.96 -2.68
C VAL A 131 -17.35 -24.82 -3.60
N SER A 132 -18.15 -24.54 -4.62
CA SER A 132 -17.94 -23.36 -5.46
C SER A 132 -18.54 -22.16 -4.78
N ASP A 133 -17.71 -21.23 -4.33
CA ASP A 133 -18.18 -19.90 -3.96
C ASP A 133 -18.43 -19.10 -5.24
N TYR A 134 -19.67 -19.16 -5.72
CA TYR A 134 -20.15 -18.27 -6.77
C TYR A 134 -20.40 -16.89 -6.16
N SER A 135 -19.33 -16.14 -5.89
CA SER A 135 -19.40 -14.73 -5.49
C SER A 135 -18.74 -13.78 -6.49
N LYS A 136 -18.32 -14.32 -7.64
CA LYS A 136 -18.04 -13.53 -8.86
C LYS A 136 -19.24 -13.59 -9.81
N GLU A 137 -20.41 -13.16 -9.34
CA GLU A 137 -21.45 -12.73 -10.29
C GLU A 137 -20.93 -11.45 -10.96
N GLU A 138 -20.42 -11.65 -12.17
CA GLU A 138 -20.41 -10.74 -13.31
C GLU A 138 -20.74 -9.27 -13.01
N VAL A 139 -19.70 -8.46 -12.82
CA VAL A 139 -19.77 -7.06 -13.30
C VAL A 139 -19.46 -7.11 -14.80
N ASN A 140 -20.42 -7.60 -15.58
CA ASN A 140 -20.42 -7.50 -17.04
C ASN A 140 -21.10 -6.19 -17.44
N SER A 141 -20.40 -5.44 -18.30
CA SER A 141 -20.82 -4.29 -19.13
C SER A 141 -20.88 -2.91 -18.47
#